data_AF-A0A7S2K917-F1
#
_entry.id   AF-A0A7S2K917-F1
#
_cell.length_a   1.000
_cell.length_b   1.000
_cell.length_c   1.000
_cell.angle_alpha   90.00
_cell.angle_beta   90.00
_cell.angle_gamma   90.00
#
_symmetry.space_group_name_H-M   'P 1'
#
loop_
_entity.id
_entity.type
_entity.pdbx_description
1 polymer ?
#
loop_
_entity_poly.entity_id
_entity_poly.type
_entity_poly.pdbx_seq_one_letter_code
_entity_poly.pdbx_strand_id
1 'polypeptide(L)'
;MMPSVALLCEAMADQRKYAYDDTKDTRRSTQARGEVVFGKLGSAEAKSMQVEDQVEGAKVAGAERLHFTLLLCKIFVGNVLTLWLQASFLAHGFDLLGVEAQWKITISMTLSGATALVRCCQTAQKLGVQGCVVSSIILFFVVWTGMKVHYAYICPHHVWNLSTWSCVSRVGLV
;
A
#
# COMPACT_ATOMS: atom_id res chain seq x y z
N MET A 1 12.41 12.37 -12.91
CA MET A 1 11.68 11.08 -13.00
C MET A 1 10.31 11.38 -13.59
N MET A 2 9.97 10.79 -14.75
CA MET A 2 8.60 10.88 -15.26
C MET A 2 7.65 10.23 -14.24
N PRO A 3 6.51 10.86 -13.90
CA PRO A 3 5.50 10.21 -13.09
C PRO A 3 5.11 8.91 -13.78
N SER A 4 5.03 7.82 -13.03
CA SER A 4 4.62 6.54 -13.62
C SER A 4 3.22 6.68 -14.22
N VAL A 5 2.93 5.92 -15.27
CA VAL A 5 1.58 5.88 -15.88
C VAL A 5 0.52 5.59 -14.82
N ALA A 6 0.87 4.82 -13.77
CA ALA A 6 -0.01 4.58 -12.63
C ALA A 6 -0.36 5.86 -11.84
N LEU A 7 0.61 6.76 -11.64
CA LEU A 7 0.38 8.03 -10.92
C LEU A 7 -0.39 9.02 -11.80
N LEU A 8 -0.19 9.00 -13.12
CA LEU A 8 -1.02 9.74 -14.07
C LEU A 8 -2.46 9.19 -14.11
N CYS A 9 -2.64 7.86 -14.12
CA CYS A 9 -3.95 7.22 -14.06
C CYS A 9 -4.63 7.44 -12.71
N GLU A 10 -3.89 7.46 -11.60
CA GLU A 10 -4.41 7.81 -10.28
C GLU A 10 -4.82 9.28 -10.26
N ALA A 11 -3.99 10.20 -10.77
CA ALA A 11 -4.35 11.61 -10.90
C ALA A 11 -5.54 11.84 -11.85
N MET A 12 -5.67 11.08 -12.94
CA MET A 12 -6.81 11.13 -13.85
C MET A 12 -8.06 10.46 -13.27
N ALA A 13 -7.91 9.43 -12.43
CA ALA A 13 -8.99 8.80 -11.69
C ALA A 13 -9.48 9.69 -10.56
N ASP A 14 -8.57 10.39 -9.87
CA ASP A 14 -8.88 11.40 -8.87
C ASP A 14 -9.53 12.60 -9.55
N GLN A 15 -8.99 13.05 -10.68
CA GLN A 15 -9.67 14.00 -11.56
C GLN A 15 -10.99 13.46 -12.11
N ARG A 16 -11.26 12.15 -12.15
CA ARG A 16 -12.57 11.56 -12.53
C ARG A 16 -13.54 11.43 -11.36
N LYS A 17 -13.01 11.19 -10.16
CA LYS A 17 -13.74 11.35 -8.90
C LYS A 17 -14.23 12.80 -8.75
N TYR A 18 -13.47 13.74 -9.33
CA TYR A 18 -13.85 15.15 -9.51
C TYR A 18 -14.19 15.52 -10.96
N ALA A 19 -14.27 14.58 -11.93
CA ALA A 19 -14.81 14.84 -13.26
C ALA A 19 -16.27 14.51 -13.08
N TYR A 20 -17.02 15.40 -12.42
CA TYR A 20 -17.64 16.50 -13.16
C TYR A 20 -18.16 15.97 -14.48
N ASP A 21 -19.19 15.13 -14.37
CA ASP A 21 -20.17 15.08 -15.43
C ASP A 21 -20.86 16.45 -15.43
N ASP A 22 -20.27 17.40 -16.16
CA ASP A 22 -20.73 18.80 -16.29
C ASP A 22 -22.19 18.88 -16.78
N THR A 23 -22.72 17.75 -17.27
CA THR A 23 -24.10 17.61 -17.71
C THR A 23 -25.11 17.25 -16.62
N LYS A 24 -24.72 16.76 -15.43
CA LYS A 24 -25.70 16.15 -14.49
C LYS A 24 -25.81 16.71 -13.07
N ASP A 25 -24.72 16.94 -12.31
CA ASP A 25 -24.88 17.11 -10.84
C ASP A 25 -24.40 18.43 -10.23
N THR A 26 -23.28 18.99 -10.68
CA THR A 26 -22.70 20.19 -10.03
C THR A 26 -23.30 21.50 -10.48
N ARG A 27 -23.85 21.54 -11.70
CA ARG A 27 -24.70 22.66 -12.11
C ARG A 27 -25.90 22.76 -11.19
N ARG A 28 -26.54 21.65 -10.80
CA ARG A 28 -27.67 21.66 -9.86
C ARG A 28 -27.30 22.13 -8.46
N SER A 29 -26.20 21.64 -7.85
CA SER A 29 -25.80 22.10 -6.51
C SER A 29 -25.40 23.59 -6.49
N THR A 30 -24.63 24.04 -7.48
CA THR A 30 -24.19 25.45 -7.59
C THR A 30 -25.34 26.37 -8.01
N GLN A 31 -26.20 25.92 -8.92
CA GLN A 31 -27.40 26.63 -9.35
C GLN A 31 -28.47 26.64 -8.25
N ALA A 32 -28.61 25.58 -7.46
CA ALA A 32 -29.49 25.55 -6.28
C ALA A 32 -29.01 26.55 -5.23
N ARG A 33 -27.70 26.68 -4.99
CA ARG A 33 -27.16 27.76 -4.12
C ARG A 33 -27.52 29.14 -4.67
N GLY A 34 -27.41 29.34 -6.00
CA GLY A 34 -27.85 30.57 -6.65
C GLY A 34 -29.35 30.81 -6.51
N GLU A 35 -30.18 29.80 -6.79
CA GLU A 35 -31.64 29.85 -6.76
C GLU A 35 -32.20 30.05 -5.35
N VAL A 36 -31.52 29.54 -4.32
CA VAL A 36 -31.83 29.86 -2.91
C VAL A 36 -31.57 31.34 -2.62
N VAL A 37 -30.45 31.91 -3.09
CA VAL A 37 -30.15 33.35 -2.92
C VAL A 37 -31.16 34.22 -3.67
N PHE A 38 -31.61 33.77 -4.84
CA PHE A 38 -32.65 34.46 -5.62
C PHE A 38 -34.09 34.14 -5.15
N GLY A 39 -34.27 33.36 -4.08
CA GLY A 39 -35.59 33.00 -3.54
C GLY A 39 -36.45 32.14 -4.47
N LYS A 40 -35.87 31.56 -5.52
CA LYS A 40 -36.55 30.70 -6.50
C LYS A 40 -36.74 29.28 -5.99
N LEU A 41 -35.90 28.84 -5.05
CA LEU A 41 -35.94 27.50 -4.48
C LEU A 41 -36.43 27.53 -3.04
N GLY A 42 -37.33 26.61 -2.68
CA GLY A 42 -37.81 26.47 -1.31
C GLY A 42 -36.71 25.95 -0.36
N SER A 43 -36.69 26.45 0.88
CA SER A 43 -35.70 26.02 1.90
C SER A 43 -35.72 24.50 2.17
N ALA A 44 -36.87 23.86 2.02
CA ALA A 44 -37.01 22.41 2.19
C ALA A 44 -36.27 21.63 1.09
N GLU A 45 -36.35 22.08 -0.16
CA GLU A 45 -35.76 21.44 -1.33
C GLU A 45 -34.23 21.63 -1.38
N ALA A 46 -33.76 22.78 -0.90
CA ALA A 46 -32.33 23.03 -0.68
C ALA A 46 -31.73 22.08 0.37
N LYS A 47 -32.48 21.79 1.45
CA LYS A 47 -32.05 20.84 2.49
C LYS A 47 -32.00 19.42 1.97
N SER A 48 -32.96 18.98 1.14
CA SER A 48 -32.92 17.63 0.58
C SER A 48 -31.71 17.43 -0.34
N MET A 49 -31.33 18.42 -1.16
CA MET A 49 -30.12 18.35 -1.99
C MET A 49 -28.84 18.27 -1.15
N GLN A 50 -28.75 19.01 -0.03
CA GLN A 50 -27.58 18.90 0.85
C GLN A 50 -27.44 17.52 1.49
N VAL A 51 -28.56 16.88 1.86
CA VAL A 51 -28.55 15.53 2.42
C VAL A 51 -28.10 14.52 1.36
N GLU A 52 -28.55 14.66 0.13
CA GLU A 52 -28.15 13.79 -0.98
C GLU A 52 -26.64 13.90 -1.28
N ASP A 53 -26.11 15.12 -1.38
CA ASP A 53 -24.67 15.39 -1.52
C ASP A 53 -23.85 14.73 -0.39
N GLN A 54 -24.34 14.79 0.86
CA GLN A 54 -23.68 14.14 2.01
C GLN A 54 -23.69 12.61 1.91
N VAL A 55 -24.81 12.03 1.48
CA VAL A 55 -24.94 10.57 1.30
C VAL A 55 -24.02 10.08 0.19
N GLU A 56 -23.94 10.81 -0.92
CA GLU A 56 -23.03 10.47 -2.02
C GLU A 56 -21.56 10.63 -1.61
N GLY A 57 -21.22 11.73 -0.94
CA GLY A 57 -19.88 11.93 -0.39
C GLY A 57 -19.45 10.81 0.55
N ALA A 58 -20.37 10.32 1.39
CA ALA A 58 -20.11 9.16 2.26
C ALA A 58 -19.86 7.86 1.48
N LYS A 59 -20.62 7.61 0.40
CA LYS A 59 -20.41 6.45 -0.48
C LYS A 59 -19.05 6.50 -1.17
N VAL A 60 -18.68 7.67 -1.69
CA VAL A 60 -17.39 7.88 -2.36
C VAL A 60 -16.23 7.71 -1.38
N ALA A 61 -16.33 8.27 -0.18
CA ALA A 61 -15.33 8.09 0.88
C ALA A 61 -15.19 6.61 1.31
N GLY A 62 -16.30 5.87 1.33
CA GLY A 62 -16.29 4.42 1.57
C GLY A 62 -15.55 3.64 0.48
N ALA A 63 -15.84 3.94 -0.79
CA ALA A 63 -15.19 3.30 -1.94
C ALA A 63 -13.67 3.60 -1.98
N GLU A 64 -13.28 4.83 -1.64
CA GLU A 64 -11.88 5.24 -1.54
C GLU A 64 -11.11 4.42 -0.49
N ARG A 65 -11.68 4.25 0.71
CA ARG A 65 -11.07 3.43 1.77
C ARG A 65 -10.87 1.99 1.33
N LEU A 66 -11.86 1.42 0.64
CA LEU A 66 -11.77 0.05 0.12
C LEU A 66 -10.68 -0.06 -0.96
N HIS A 67 -10.61 0.90 -1.87
CA HIS A 67 -9.56 0.95 -2.91
C HIS A 67 -8.15 1.00 -2.30
N PHE A 68 -7.94 1.90 -1.32
CA PHE A 68 -6.66 1.99 -0.63
C PHE A 68 -6.31 0.72 0.14
N THR A 69 -7.30 0.06 0.76
CA THR A 69 -7.10 -1.20 1.46
C THR A 69 -6.68 -2.32 0.49
N LEU A 70 -7.28 -2.39 -0.70
CA LEU A 70 -6.88 -3.34 -1.73
C LEU A 70 -5.47 -3.05 -2.26
N LEU A 71 -5.11 -1.78 -2.43
CA LEU A 71 -3.78 -1.36 -2.86
C LEU A 71 -2.72 -1.73 -1.81
N LEU A 72 -3.03 -1.58 -0.52
CA LEU A 72 -2.20 -2.06 0.58
C LEU A 72 -2.04 -3.57 0.58
N CYS A 73 -3.13 -4.33 0.41
CA CYS A 73 -3.07 -5.78 0.32
C CYS A 73 -2.19 -6.23 -0.86
N LYS A 74 -2.28 -5.53 -2.00
CA LYS A 74 -1.43 -5.77 -3.15
C LYS A 74 0.05 -5.48 -2.87
N ILE A 75 0.37 -4.41 -2.14
CA ILE A 75 1.75 -4.12 -1.71
C ILE A 75 2.26 -5.21 -0.75
N PHE A 76 1.41 -5.65 0.18
CA PHE A 76 1.77 -6.70 1.14
C PHE A 76 2.07 -8.03 0.42
N VAL A 77 1.14 -8.51 -0.39
CA VAL A 77 1.30 -9.78 -1.13
C VAL A 77 2.41 -9.68 -2.17
N GLY A 78 2.48 -8.56 -2.90
CA GLY A 78 3.44 -8.40 -4.00
C GLY A 78 4.87 -8.17 -3.54
N ASN A 79 5.09 -7.32 -2.53
CA ASN A 79 6.45 -6.94 -2.13
C ASN A 79 6.92 -7.74 -0.91
N VAL A 80 6.11 -7.78 0.15
CA VAL A 80 6.56 -8.34 1.45
C VAL A 80 6.67 -9.86 1.38
N LEU A 81 5.67 -10.52 0.81
CA LEU A 81 5.66 -11.97 0.63
C LEU A 81 6.79 -12.43 -0.30
N THR A 82 7.03 -11.68 -1.39
CA THR A 82 8.15 -11.93 -2.31
C THR A 82 9.49 -11.75 -1.62
N LEU A 83 9.69 -10.67 -0.85
CA LEU A 83 10.92 -10.45 -0.08
C LEU A 83 11.15 -11.57 0.94
N TRP A 84 10.10 -12.00 1.63
CA TRP A 84 10.19 -13.08 2.60
C TRP A 84 10.52 -14.43 1.95
N LEU A 85 9.94 -14.72 0.79
CA LEU A 85 10.28 -15.89 -0.01
C LEU A 85 11.73 -15.84 -0.50
N GLN A 86 12.17 -14.71 -1.08
CA GLN A 86 13.56 -14.52 -1.52
C GLN A 86 14.56 -14.69 -0.37
N ALA A 87 14.27 -14.12 0.80
CA ALA A 87 15.09 -14.30 2.00
C ALA A 87 15.17 -15.78 2.41
N SER A 88 14.06 -16.50 2.32
CA SER A 88 13.98 -17.91 2.72
C SER A 88 14.72 -18.81 1.72
N PHE A 89 14.60 -18.54 0.41
CA PHE A 89 15.39 -19.22 -0.62
C PHE A 89 16.88 -18.93 -0.50
N LEU A 90 17.27 -17.67 -0.25
CA LEU A 90 18.66 -17.30 -0.04
C LEU A 90 19.23 -18.03 1.18
N ALA A 91 18.50 -18.03 2.29
CA ALA A 91 18.91 -18.75 3.49
C ALA A 91 19.09 -20.24 3.17
N HIS A 92 18.09 -20.90 2.57
CA HIS A 92 18.14 -22.36 2.32
C HIS A 92 19.19 -22.76 1.26
N GLY A 93 19.37 -21.96 0.21
CA GLY A 93 20.32 -22.22 -0.86
C GLY A 93 21.73 -21.66 -0.62
N PHE A 94 22.00 -21.01 0.51
CA PHE A 94 23.24 -20.25 0.73
C PHE A 94 24.51 -21.04 0.39
N ASP A 95 24.58 -22.32 0.79
CA ASP A 95 25.73 -23.20 0.56
C ASP A 95 25.89 -23.65 -0.92
N LEU A 96 24.81 -23.61 -1.69
CA LEU A 96 24.79 -24.03 -3.11
C LEU A 96 24.99 -22.84 -4.06
N LEU A 97 24.68 -21.62 -3.62
CA LEU A 97 24.79 -20.42 -4.46
C LEU A 97 26.23 -19.87 -4.44
N GLY A 98 26.78 -19.60 -5.62
CA GLY A 98 28.03 -18.85 -5.75
C GLY A 98 27.94 -17.43 -5.19
N VAL A 99 29.06 -16.89 -4.72
CA VAL A 99 29.15 -15.56 -4.07
C VAL A 99 28.57 -14.43 -4.94
N GLU A 100 28.77 -14.49 -6.25
CA GLU A 100 28.20 -13.51 -7.18
C GLU A 100 26.66 -13.53 -7.21
N ALA A 101 26.06 -14.72 -7.15
CA ALA A 101 24.61 -14.88 -7.13
C ALA A 101 24.01 -14.39 -5.81
N GLN A 102 24.69 -14.67 -4.68
CA GLN A 102 24.29 -14.18 -3.36
C GLN A 102 24.22 -12.65 -3.35
N TRP A 103 25.26 -11.95 -3.84
CA TRP A 103 25.27 -10.49 -3.90
C TRP A 103 24.17 -9.92 -4.81
N LYS A 104 23.92 -10.53 -5.97
CA LYS A 104 22.84 -10.11 -6.88
C LYS A 104 21.47 -10.21 -6.20
N ILE A 105 21.20 -11.31 -5.50
CA ILE A 105 19.95 -11.50 -4.76
C ILE A 105 19.83 -10.47 -3.64
N THR A 106 20.88 -10.28 -2.85
CA THR A 106 20.90 -9.30 -1.75
C THR A 106 20.64 -7.88 -2.26
N ILE A 107 21.25 -7.45 -3.37
CA ILE A 107 21.01 -6.13 -3.98
C ILE A 107 19.56 -6.02 -4.48
N SER A 108 19.02 -7.07 -5.11
CA SER A 108 17.62 -7.08 -5.53
C SER A 108 16.66 -6.96 -4.34
N MET A 109 16.98 -7.62 -3.23
CA MET A 109 16.18 -7.56 -2.01
C MET A 109 16.24 -6.18 -1.34
N THR A 110 17.42 -5.55 -1.27
CA THR A 110 17.53 -4.20 -0.69
C THR A 110 16.77 -3.17 -1.53
N LEU A 111 16.82 -3.27 -2.85
CA LEU A 111 16.06 -2.39 -3.75
C LEU A 111 14.55 -2.59 -3.57
N SER A 112 14.07 -3.83 -3.55
CA SER A 112 12.66 -4.15 -3.27
C SER A 112 12.22 -3.64 -1.89
N GLY A 113 13.05 -3.81 -0.87
CA GLY A 113 12.82 -3.30 0.48
C GLY A 113 12.69 -1.77 0.49
N ALA A 114 13.61 -1.05 -0.16
CA ALA A 114 13.56 0.41 -0.27
C ALA A 114 12.28 0.89 -0.96
N THR A 115 11.87 0.25 -2.07
CA THR A 115 10.62 0.63 -2.75
C THR A 115 9.37 0.37 -1.89
N ALA A 116 9.36 -0.70 -1.10
CA ALA A 116 8.27 -1.00 -0.17
C ALA A 116 8.19 0.06 0.94
N LEU A 117 9.34 0.49 1.49
CA LEU A 117 9.41 1.55 2.51
C LEU A 117 8.87 2.88 2.00
N VAL A 118 9.32 3.33 0.82
CA VAL A 118 8.85 4.59 0.22
C VAL A 118 7.33 4.56 0.03
N ARG A 119 6.79 3.45 -0.47
CA ARG A 119 5.34 3.28 -0.64
C ARG A 119 4.60 3.27 0.70
N CYS A 120 5.13 2.59 1.72
CA CYS A 120 4.51 2.58 3.05
C CYS A 120 4.46 3.98 3.67
N CYS A 121 5.50 4.79 3.52
CA CYS A 121 5.51 6.17 4.00
C CYS A 121 4.46 7.03 3.29
N GLN A 122 4.35 6.91 1.96
CA GLN A 122 3.35 7.63 1.17
C GLN A 122 1.92 7.21 1.54
N THR A 123 1.69 5.91 1.72
CA THR A 123 0.37 5.40 2.09
C THR A 123 -0.01 5.72 3.54
N ALA A 124 0.95 5.71 4.47
CA ALA A 124 0.71 6.08 5.87
C ALA A 124 0.20 7.53 6.01
N GLN A 125 0.73 8.46 5.21
CA GLN A 125 0.29 9.86 5.24
C GLN A 125 -1.16 10.04 4.77
N LYS A 126 -1.68 9.17 3.89
CA LYS A 126 -3.05 9.28 3.35
C LYS A 126 -4.12 8.59 4.21
N LEU A 127 -3.80 7.47 4.88
CA LEU A 127 -4.80 6.67 5.63
C LEU A 127 -4.86 6.96 7.14
N GLY A 128 -4.02 7.86 7.67
CA GLY A 128 -3.98 8.15 9.10
C GLY A 128 -3.61 6.92 9.94
N VAL A 129 -4.36 6.69 11.04
CA VAL A 129 -4.06 5.61 12.01
C VAL A 129 -4.05 4.22 11.37
N GLN A 130 -5.01 3.94 10.48
CA GLN A 130 -5.07 2.64 9.80
C GLN A 130 -3.82 2.42 8.91
N GLY A 131 -3.35 3.47 8.26
CA GLY A 131 -2.10 3.47 7.50
C GLY A 131 -0.89 3.17 8.39
N CYS A 132 -0.80 3.79 9.56
CA CYS A 132 0.28 3.54 10.52
C CYS A 132 0.35 2.07 10.98
N VAL A 133 -0.80 1.45 11.29
CA VAL A 133 -0.85 0.04 11.71
C VAL A 133 -0.34 -0.87 10.61
N VAL A 134 -0.80 -0.69 9.37
CA VAL A 134 -0.36 -1.54 8.25
C VAL A 134 1.12 -1.30 7.91
N SER A 135 1.57 -0.05 7.90
CA SER A 135 2.98 0.27 7.67
C SER A 135 3.89 -0.30 8.77
N SER A 136 3.44 -0.33 10.03
CA SER A 136 4.15 -0.99 11.12
C SER A 136 4.34 -2.49 10.87
N ILE A 137 3.30 -3.19 10.41
CA ILE A 137 3.37 -4.61 10.06
C ILE A 137 4.38 -4.84 8.93
N ILE A 138 4.33 -4.02 7.87
CA ILE A 138 5.25 -4.14 6.74
C ILE A 138 6.70 -3.88 7.19
N LEU A 139 6.93 -2.86 8.00
CA LEU A 139 8.25 -2.57 8.58
C LEU A 139 8.78 -3.74 9.39
N PHE A 140 7.93 -4.35 10.22
CA PHE A 140 8.29 -5.55 10.97
C PHE A 140 8.77 -6.67 10.05
N PHE A 141 8.03 -6.97 8.96
CA PHE A 141 8.46 -7.99 8.00
C PHE A 141 9.74 -7.60 7.26
N VAL A 142 9.95 -6.34 6.89
CA VAL A 142 11.18 -5.90 6.24
C VAL A 142 12.39 -6.08 7.16
N VAL A 143 12.28 -5.63 8.42
CA VAL A 143 13.33 -5.84 9.43
C VAL A 143 13.57 -7.33 9.65
N TRP A 144 12.50 -8.11 9.76
CA TRP A 144 12.56 -9.56 9.89
C TRP A 144 13.32 -10.23 8.74
N THR A 145 13.05 -9.83 7.50
CA THR A 145 13.78 -10.34 6.33
C THR A 145 15.24 -9.91 6.33
N GLY A 146 15.54 -8.68 6.74
CA GLY A 146 16.91 -8.18 6.89
C GLY A 146 17.70 -8.99 7.93
N MET A 147 17.08 -9.30 9.08
CA MET A 147 17.67 -10.17 10.10
C MET A 147 17.95 -11.57 9.55
N LYS A 148 17.00 -12.20 8.83
CA LYS A 148 17.22 -13.50 8.19
C LYS A 148 18.43 -13.50 7.25
N VAL A 149 18.54 -12.47 6.40
CA VAL A 149 19.67 -12.33 5.47
C VAL A 149 20.98 -12.13 6.24
N HIS A 150 20.98 -11.25 7.24
CA HIS A 150 22.16 -11.00 8.07
C HIS A 150 22.66 -12.26 8.78
N TYR A 151 21.76 -13.05 9.36
CA TYR A 151 22.10 -14.32 10.00
C TYR A 151 22.60 -15.37 9.01
N ALA A 152 22.11 -15.39 7.77
CA ALA A 152 22.62 -16.30 6.74
C ALA A 152 24.10 -16.07 6.44
N TYR A 153 24.59 -14.82 6.54
CA TYR A 153 26.01 -14.50 6.37
C TYR A 153 26.87 -14.86 7.59
N ILE A 154 26.32 -14.77 8.80
CA ILE A 154 27.07 -15.07 10.04
C ILE A 154 27.17 -16.58 10.29
N CYS A 155 26.08 -17.31 10.03
CA CYS A 155 25.97 -18.73 10.36
C CYS A 155 25.40 -19.54 9.19
N PRO A 156 26.23 -19.94 8.20
CA PRO A 156 25.75 -20.60 6.98
C PRO A 156 25.03 -21.92 7.28
N HIS A 157 25.49 -22.69 8.27
CA HIS A 157 24.94 -24.02 8.59
C HIS A 157 23.60 -24.00 9.37
N HIS A 158 23.15 -22.85 9.84
CA HIS A 158 21.92 -22.74 10.64
C HIS A 158 20.87 -21.87 9.94
N VAL A 159 19.60 -22.22 10.15
CA VAL A 159 18.48 -21.37 9.74
C VAL A 159 17.92 -20.70 10.98
N TRP A 160 17.80 -19.38 10.94
CA TRP A 160 17.19 -18.63 12.02
C TRP A 160 15.66 -18.75 11.95
N ASN A 161 15.05 -19.14 13.07
CA ASN A 161 13.60 -19.30 13.19
C ASN A 161 13.00 -18.29 14.18
N LEU A 162 11.86 -17.69 13.82
CA LEU A 162 11.15 -16.72 14.67
C LEU A 162 10.61 -17.35 15.93
N SER A 163 10.02 -18.54 15.80
CA SER A 163 9.31 -19.18 16.91
C SER A 163 10.24 -19.55 18.05
N THR A 164 11.45 -20.00 17.73
CA THR A 164 12.43 -20.43 18.73
C THR A 164 13.39 -19.32 19.13
N TRP A 165 13.39 -18.18 18.42
CA TRP A 165 14.40 -17.12 18.54
C TRP A 165 15.85 -17.64 18.45
N SER A 166 16.05 -18.85 17.90
CA SER A 166 17.30 -19.58 17.93
C SER A 166 17.70 -20.10 16.56
N CYS A 167 18.98 -20.41 16.42
CA CYS A 167 19.54 -21.08 15.25
C CYS A 167 19.19 -22.57 15.30
N VAL A 168 18.49 -23.08 14.28
CA VAL A 168 18.22 -24.51 14.13
C VAL A 168 19.15 -25.06 13.05
N SER A 169 19.90 -26.12 13.38
CA SER A 169 20.82 -26.75 12.43
C SER A 169 20.04 -27.37 11.28
N ARG A 170 20.56 -27.27 10.04
CA ARG A 170 19.92 -27.86 8.84
C ARG A 170 20.00 -29.39 8.74
N VAL A 171 20.49 -30.05 9.78
CA VAL A 171 20.76 -31.49 9.80
C VAL A 171 19.41 -32.24 9.83
N GLY A 172 18.86 -32.57 8.67
CA GLY A 172 17.64 -33.37 8.56
C GLY A 172 16.75 -33.16 7.33
N LEU A 173 17.06 -32.19 6.45
CA LEU A 173 16.35 -32.01 5.17
C LEU A 173 17.26 -32.47 4.02
N VAL A 174 17.33 -33.79 3.82
CA VAL A 174 17.80 -34.42 2.57
C VAL A 174 16.68 -35.30 2.05
#